data_AF-A0A382LYA8-F1
#
_entry.id   AF-A0A382LYA8-F1
#
_cell.length_a   1.000
_cell.length_b   1.000
_cell.length_c   1.000
_cell.angle_alpha   90.00
_cell.angle_beta   90.00
_cell.angle_gamma   90.00
#
_symmetry.space_group_name_H-M   'P 1'
#
loop_
_entity.id
_entity.type
_entity.pdbx_description
1 polymer ?
#
loop_
_entity_poly.entity_id
_entity_poly.type
_entity_poly.pdbx_seq_one_letter_code
_entity_poly.pdbx_strand_id
1 'polypeptide(L)'
;MSTKPMKPLSKPKQTVDLSKADTLQCEECDNYLFITSYVIKRISAILSPTGQEGLVPVQVYSCGNCGAVPKKLLEGSGLET
;
A
#
# COMPACT_ATOMS: atom_id res chain seq x y z
N MET A 1 10.42 -26.82 -43.18
CA MET A 1 10.48 -26.42 -41.76
C MET A 1 9.06 -26.07 -41.31
N SER A 2 8.41 -26.92 -40.50
CA SER A 2 7.02 -26.72 -40.06
C SER A 2 6.98 -25.87 -38.79
N THR A 3 6.48 -24.64 -38.87
CA THR A 3 6.37 -23.69 -37.76
C THR A 3 5.07 -23.88 -36.97
N LYS A 4 4.90 -25.03 -36.30
CA LYS A 4 3.77 -25.20 -35.36
C LYS A 4 3.94 -24.24 -34.17
N PRO A 5 2.92 -23.43 -33.82
CA PRO A 5 3.01 -22.50 -32.69
C PRO A 5 3.20 -23.26 -31.37
N MET A 6 4.25 -22.91 -30.63
CA MET A 6 4.53 -23.46 -29.30
C MET A 6 3.45 -22.99 -28.32
N LYS A 7 2.76 -23.95 -27.69
CA LYS A 7 1.78 -23.68 -26.64
C LYS A 7 2.48 -22.97 -25.46
N PRO A 8 1.95 -21.84 -24.96
CA PRO A 8 2.58 -21.13 -23.84
C PRO A 8 2.65 -22.04 -22.61
N LEU A 9 3.85 -22.12 -22.02
CA LEU A 9 4.11 -22.89 -20.81
C LEU A 9 3.22 -22.35 -19.68
N SER A 10 2.42 -23.23 -19.09
CA SER A 10 1.61 -22.92 -17.92
C SER A 10 2.53 -22.54 -16.77
N LYS A 11 2.51 -21.27 -16.33
CA LYS A 11 3.23 -20.86 -15.12
C LYS A 11 2.67 -21.65 -13.93
N PRO A 12 3.51 -22.29 -13.09
CA PRO A 12 3.02 -22.98 -11.91
C PRO A 12 2.31 -21.97 -10.98
N LYS A 13 1.07 -22.28 -10.61
CA LYS A 13 0.33 -21.54 -9.59
C LYS A 13 0.92 -21.93 -8.23
N GLN A 14 1.88 -21.18 -7.73
CA GLN A 14 2.31 -21.32 -6.34
C GLN A 14 1.20 -20.80 -5.43
N THR A 15 0.69 -21.67 -4.56
CA THR A 15 -0.22 -21.29 -3.48
C THR A 15 0.61 -20.85 -2.28
N VAL A 16 0.38 -19.63 -1.80
CA VAL A 16 1.03 -19.13 -0.58
C VAL A 16 0.37 -19.76 0.63
N ASP A 17 1.17 -20.39 1.49
CA ASP A 17 0.73 -20.94 2.77
C ASP A 17 0.77 -19.84 3.84
N LEU A 18 -0.40 -19.33 4.22
CA LEU A 18 -0.53 -18.22 5.17
C LEU A 18 -0.11 -18.61 6.60
N SER A 19 -0.07 -19.91 6.94
CA SER A 19 0.36 -20.35 8.27
C SER A 19 1.85 -20.09 8.53
N LYS A 20 2.62 -19.86 7.47
CA LYS A 20 4.06 -19.57 7.52
C LYS A 20 4.39 -18.10 7.31
N ALA A 21 3.38 -17.23 7.19
CA ALA A 21 3.55 -15.81 6.96
C ALA A 21 3.55 -15.04 8.28
N ASP A 22 4.38 -14.00 8.36
CA ASP A 22 4.38 -13.09 9.49
C ASP A 22 3.10 -12.25 9.50
N THR A 23 2.49 -12.12 10.68
CA THR A 23 1.34 -11.23 10.87
C THR A 23 1.84 -9.86 11.30
N LEU A 24 1.44 -8.81 10.56
CA LEU A 24 1.78 -7.44 10.89
C LEU A 24 1.12 -7.03 12.22
N GLN A 25 1.93 -6.54 13.16
CA GLN A 25 1.48 -5.96 14.42
C GLN A 25 1.78 -4.46 14.44
N CYS A 26 0.94 -3.70 15.12
CA CYS A 26 1.19 -2.29 15.37
C CYS A 26 2.39 -2.13 16.30
N GLU A 27 3.43 -1.42 15.85
CA GLU A 27 4.67 -1.19 16.60
C GLU A 27 4.47 -0.36 17.89
N GLU A 28 3.30 0.27 18.08
CA GLU A 28 3.01 1.12 19.24
C GLU A 28 2.13 0.45 20.30
N CYS A 29 1.26 -0.50 19.94
CA CYS A 29 0.28 -1.09 20.87
C CYS A 29 -0.03 -2.57 20.65
N ASP A 30 0.76 -3.27 19.82
CA ASP A 30 0.67 -4.71 19.53
C ASP A 30 -0.66 -5.18 18.91
N ASN A 31 -1.54 -4.25 18.52
CA ASN A 31 -2.80 -4.58 17.87
C ASN A 31 -2.58 -5.08 16.42
N TYR A 32 -3.39 -6.05 16.00
CA TYR A 32 -3.33 -6.67 14.66
C TYR A 32 -4.29 -6.05 13.64
N LEU A 33 -5.30 -5.30 14.11
CA LEU A 33 -6.35 -4.80 13.24
C LEU A 33 -5.99 -3.41 12.70
N PHE A 34 -6.11 -3.27 11.38
CA PHE A 34 -5.90 -2.00 10.69
C PHE A 34 -7.16 -1.62 9.91
N ILE A 35 -7.43 -0.31 9.86
CA ILE A 35 -8.55 0.27 9.11
C ILE A 35 -8.00 1.12 7.97
N THR A 36 -8.73 1.17 6.86
CA THR A 36 -8.40 2.11 5.77
C THR A 36 -8.63 3.54 6.25
N SER A 37 -7.71 4.44 5.92
CA SER A 37 -7.75 5.84 6.33
C SER A 37 -7.13 6.71 5.25
N TYR A 38 -7.28 8.03 5.37
CA TYR A 38 -6.69 8.98 4.44
C TYR A 38 -5.88 10.03 5.19
N VAL A 39 -4.65 10.26 4.72
CA VAL A 39 -3.88 11.45 5.07
C VAL A 39 -4.15 12.50 3.99
N ILE A 40 -4.51 13.72 4.39
CA ILE A 40 -4.81 14.80 3.46
C ILE A 40 -3.57 15.69 3.31
N LYS A 41 -3.02 15.75 2.11
CA LYS A 41 -1.96 16.71 1.76
C LYS A 41 -2.55 17.98 1.18
N ARG A 42 -2.17 19.13 1.75
CA ARG A 42 -2.39 20.43 1.11
C ARG A 42 -1.28 20.68 0.11
N ILE A 43 -1.64 20.92 -1.14
CA ILE A 43 -0.71 21.34 -2.19
C ILE A 43 -0.91 22.82 -2.50
N SER A 44 0.20 23.55 -2.67
CA SER A 44 0.16 24.95 -3.08
C SER A 44 -0.19 25.06 -4.56
N ALA A 45 -0.65 26.25 -4.98
CA ALA A 45 -0.90 26.57 -6.38
C ALA A 45 0.33 26.31 -7.28
N ILE A 46 1.55 26.50 -6.76
CA ILE A 46 2.80 26.31 -7.51
C ILE A 46 3.05 24.82 -7.81
N LEU A 47 2.76 23.93 -6.86
CA LEU A 47 2.95 22.48 -7.03
C LEU A 47 1.78 21.80 -7.75
N SER A 48 0.63 22.47 -7.80
CA SER A 48 -0.59 21.94 -8.39
C SER A 48 -0.57 22.01 -9.91
N PRO A 49 -0.90 20.92 -10.64
CA PRO A 49 -1.01 20.94 -12.09
C PRO A 49 -2.05 21.93 -12.63
N THR A 50 -3.02 22.32 -11.80
CA THR A 50 -4.09 23.26 -12.17
C THR A 50 -3.76 24.71 -11.84
N GLY A 51 -2.66 24.99 -11.14
CA GLY A 51 -2.33 26.34 -10.65
C GLY A 51 -3.20 26.84 -9.50
N GLN A 52 -4.00 25.96 -8.88
CA GLN A 52 -4.85 26.29 -7.73
C GLN A 52 -4.47 25.45 -6.51
N GLU A 53 -4.60 26.02 -5.30
CA GLU A 53 -4.45 25.25 -4.07
C GLU A 53 -5.45 24.09 -4.00
N GLY A 54 -5.01 22.97 -3.45
CA GLY A 54 -5.82 21.75 -3.42
C GLY A 54 -5.54 20.87 -2.22
N LEU A 55 -6.50 19.98 -1.94
CA LEU A 55 -6.37 18.91 -0.96
C LEU A 55 -6.31 17.58 -1.72
N VAL A 56 -5.22 16.82 -1.52
CA VAL A 56 -5.00 15.51 -2.13
C VAL A 56 -5.09 14.44 -1.05
N PRO A 57 -6.07 13.53 -1.11
CA PRO A 57 -6.14 12.40 -0.20
C PRO A 57 -5.15 11.31 -0.60
N VAL A 58 -4.36 10.82 0.36
CA VAL A 58 -3.49 9.65 0.21
C VAL A 58 -4.03 8.55 1.10
N GLN A 59 -4.41 7.42 0.50
CA GLN A 59 -4.93 6.28 1.24
C GLN A 59 -3.81 5.59 2.02
N VAL A 60 -4.08 5.29 3.29
CA VAL A 60 -3.17 4.61 4.22
C VAL A 60 -3.94 3.57 5.04
N TYR A 61 -3.22 2.76 5.82
CA TYR A 61 -3.80 1.91 6.86
C TYR A 61 -3.42 2.45 8.24
N SER A 62 -4.39 2.71 9.11
CA SER A 62 -4.16 3.11 10.49
C SER A 62 -4.50 1.97 11.45
N CYS A 63 -3.79 1.91 12.59
CA CYS A 63 -4.09 0.96 13.64
C CYS A 63 -5.49 1.23 14.19
N GLY A 64 -6.36 0.22 14.20
CA GLY A 64 -7.73 0.33 14.68
C GLY A 64 -7.86 0.57 16.19
N ASN A 65 -6.76 0.49 16.95
CA ASN A 65 -6.75 0.70 18.41
C ASN A 65 -6.13 2.06 18.79
N CYS A 66 -4.88 2.34 18.39
CA CYS A 66 -4.18 3.58 18.78
C CYS A 66 -4.13 4.65 17.67
N GLY A 67 -4.54 4.33 16.44
CA GLY A 67 -4.50 5.27 15.30
C GLY A 67 -3.13 5.43 14.63
N ALA A 68 -2.08 4.78 15.14
CA ALA A 68 -0.75 4.81 14.54
C ALA A 68 -0.75 4.29 13.11
N VAL A 69 0.01 4.92 12.22
CA VAL A 69 0.16 4.49 10.83
C VAL A 69 1.49 3.75 10.68
N PRO A 70 1.49 2.43 10.37
CA PRO A 70 2.73 1.66 10.29
C PRO A 70 3.66 2.19 9.21
N LYS A 71 4.92 2.46 9.56
CA LYS A 71 5.93 2.98 8.62
C LYS A 71 6.12 2.07 7.41
N LYS A 72 6.09 0.75 7.63
CA LYS A 72 6.16 -0.26 6.56
C LYS A 72 5.05 -0.14 5.51
N LEU A 73 3.89 0.40 5.88
CA LEU A 73 2.77 0.61 4.97
C LEU A 73 2.76 2.01 4.35
N LEU A 74 3.61 2.92 4.85
CA LEU A 74 3.82 4.25 4.28
C LEU A 74 4.91 4.28 3.22
N GLU A 75 5.77 3.27 3.16
CA GLU A 75 6.88 3.23 2.22
C GLU A 75 6.38 3.33 0.77
N GLY A 76 6.86 4.34 0.03
CA GLY A 76 6.44 4.60 -1.35
C GLY A 76 5.13 5.37 -1.51
N SER A 77 4.47 5.76 -0.41
CA SER A 77 3.28 6.64 -0.44
C SER A 77 3.64 8.13 -0.51
N GLY A 78 4.93 8.48 -0.41
CA GLY A 78 5.40 9.85 -0.36
C GLY A 78 5.10 10.54 0.98
N LEU A 79 4.67 9.79 1.99
CA LEU A 79 4.37 10.26 3.34
C LEU A 79 5.46 9.87 4.35
N GLU A 80 6.56 9.29 3.89
CA GLU A 80 7.71 8.99 4.73
C GLU A 80 8.28 10.25 5.40
N THR A 81 8.43 10.19 6.73
CA THR A 81 9.09 11.17 7.60
C THR A 81 10.13 10.49 8.46
#